data_AF-A0A2T4IIK2-F1
#
_entry.id   AF-A0A2T4IIK2-F1
#
_cell.length_a   1.000
_cell.length_b   1.000
_cell.length_c   1.000
_cell.angle_alpha   90.00
_cell.angle_beta   90.00
_cell.angle_gamma   90.00
#
_symmetry.space_group_name_H-M   'P 1'
#
loop_
_entity.id
_entity.type
_entity.pdbx_description
1 polymer ?
#
loop_
_entity_poly.entity_id
_entity_poly.type
_entity_poly.pdbx_seq_one_letter_code
_entity_poly.pdbx_strand_id
1 'polypeptide(L)'
;MTRPALLSAPAAVFAVLLAISPAAIAETDLQRSTRLQDEAKTIRDAAEARFAAEEPQCYERFQVNRCIQQAKDARLAEIRRARELEAEARRLDLAERQRRAAALGAVPPPEGAAAPTAITLPDPTPSPEAAQRQQEREAAAARRQAEAQQTRSARDAERDERRSRAETAAAQRADQAARDRARYEERIRKREAERQ
;
A
#
# COMPACT_ATOMS: atom_id res chain seq x y z
N MET A 1 -66.47 -28.94 -9.47
CA MET A 1 -67.28 -27.82 -8.94
C MET A 1 -66.35 -26.60 -8.85
N THR A 2 -66.17 -25.92 -9.98
CA THR A 2 -66.90 -24.72 -10.44
C THR A 2 -66.34 -23.43 -9.81
N ARG A 3 -65.56 -22.72 -10.62
CA ARG A 3 -65.23 -21.29 -10.51
C ARG A 3 -66.52 -20.44 -10.45
N PRO A 4 -66.41 -19.15 -10.11
CA PRO A 4 -66.39 -18.22 -11.24
C PRO A 4 -65.31 -17.15 -11.14
N ALA A 5 -64.76 -16.86 -12.30
CA ALA A 5 -64.06 -15.63 -12.65
C ALA A 5 -65.07 -14.66 -13.27
N LEU A 6 -64.92 -13.36 -13.05
CA LEU A 6 -65.28 -12.25 -13.94
C LEU A 6 -64.47 -11.04 -13.43
N LEU A 7 -63.35 -10.67 -14.06
CA LEU A 7 -63.25 -9.69 -15.16
C LEU A 7 -63.66 -8.27 -14.76
N SER A 8 -62.65 -7.38 -14.66
CA SER A 8 -62.73 -6.00 -15.15
C SER A 8 -61.34 -5.36 -15.13
N ALA A 9 -60.66 -5.38 -16.27
CA ALA A 9 -59.69 -4.35 -16.61
C ALA A 9 -60.46 -3.13 -17.13
N PRO A 10 -59.91 -1.92 -16.93
CA PRO A 10 -59.32 -1.32 -18.12
C PRO A 10 -57.91 -0.81 -17.86
N ALA A 11 -57.10 -0.99 -18.90
CA ALA A 11 -55.86 -0.28 -19.13
C ALA A 11 -56.05 1.25 -19.09
N ALA A 12 -54.91 1.94 -19.00
CA ALA A 12 -54.72 3.39 -19.15
C ALA A 12 -54.73 4.23 -17.86
N VAL A 13 -53.72 4.04 -17.00
CA VAL A 13 -52.90 5.16 -16.52
C VAL A 13 -51.43 4.70 -16.46
N PHE A 14 -50.88 4.38 -17.63
CA PHE A 14 -49.44 4.35 -17.86
C PHE A 14 -49.07 5.70 -18.46
N ALA A 15 -49.01 6.76 -17.64
CA ALA A 15 -48.37 8.03 -17.97
C ALA A 15 -48.44 8.97 -16.77
N VAL A 16 -47.34 9.67 -16.52
CA VAL A 16 -47.22 10.84 -15.64
C VAL A 16 -47.09 10.51 -14.15
N LEU A 17 -45.90 10.04 -13.76
CA LEU A 17 -45.08 10.65 -12.68
C LEU A 17 -43.63 10.13 -12.74
N LEU A 18 -43.14 9.90 -13.95
CA LEU A 18 -41.73 9.65 -14.24
C LEU A 18 -41.11 10.97 -14.73
N ALA A 19 -41.11 11.99 -13.86
CA ALA A 19 -40.48 13.28 -14.13
C ALA A 19 -40.11 14.00 -12.83
N ILE A 20 -39.44 13.28 -11.93
CA ILE A 20 -38.46 13.91 -11.04
C ILE A 20 -37.15 13.24 -11.38
N SER A 21 -36.62 13.58 -12.56
CA SER A 21 -35.17 13.55 -12.74
C SER A 21 -34.63 14.57 -11.75
N PRO A 22 -33.79 14.20 -10.76
CA PRO A 22 -32.87 15.21 -10.28
C PRO A 22 -32.09 15.58 -11.54
N ALA A 23 -32.26 16.81 -12.02
CA ALA A 23 -31.20 17.43 -12.79
C ALA A 23 -29.95 17.12 -11.97
N ALA A 24 -29.07 16.27 -12.50
CA ALA A 24 -27.80 16.00 -11.89
C ALA A 24 -27.13 17.36 -11.81
N ILE A 25 -27.24 18.01 -10.65
CA ILE A 25 -26.46 19.18 -10.31
C ILE A 25 -25.05 18.67 -10.57
N ALA A 26 -24.40 19.20 -11.60
CA ALA A 26 -23.06 18.78 -11.95
C ALA A 26 -22.23 18.95 -10.68
N GLU A 27 -21.89 17.81 -10.06
CA GLU A 27 -21.17 17.80 -8.79
C GLU A 27 -19.86 18.52 -9.04
N THR A 28 -19.63 19.61 -8.32
CA THR A 28 -18.39 20.36 -8.50
C THR A 28 -17.20 19.47 -8.11
N ASP A 29 -16.04 19.67 -8.73
CA ASP A 29 -14.84 18.90 -8.40
C ASP A 29 -14.48 19.03 -6.91
N LEU A 30 -14.84 20.16 -6.28
CA LEU A 30 -14.70 20.35 -4.84
C LEU A 30 -15.63 19.41 -4.03
N GLN A 31 -16.92 19.34 -4.38
CA GLN A 31 -17.88 18.43 -3.73
C GLN A 31 -17.49 16.96 -3.92
N ARG A 32 -17.01 16.61 -5.12
CA ARG A 32 -16.50 15.27 -5.40
C ARG A 32 -15.26 14.96 -4.56
N SER A 33 -14.33 15.91 -4.46
CA SER A 33 -13.13 15.77 -3.62
C SER A 33 -13.49 15.56 -2.16
N THR A 34 -14.42 16.35 -1.60
CA THR A 34 -14.85 16.20 -0.20
C THR A 34 -15.51 14.85 0.05
N ARG A 35 -16.38 14.38 -0.86
CA ARG A 35 -17.00 13.06 -0.74
C ARG A 35 -15.96 11.93 -0.73
N LEU A 36 -14.98 12.00 -1.63
CA LEU A 36 -13.90 11.01 -1.69
C LEU A 36 -13.04 11.01 -0.41
N GLN A 37 -12.81 12.18 0.19
CA GLN A 37 -12.10 12.29 1.47
C GLN A 37 -12.91 11.66 2.62
N ASP A 38 -14.21 11.92 2.68
CA ASP A 38 -15.10 11.36 3.71
C ASP A 38 -15.23 9.84 3.58
N GLU A 39 -15.34 9.35 2.34
CA GLU A 39 -15.36 7.91 2.05
C GLU A 39 -14.04 7.24 2.45
N ALA A 40 -12.90 7.83 2.08
CA ALA A 40 -11.59 7.31 2.46
C ALA A 40 -11.39 7.30 3.99
N LYS A 41 -11.84 8.35 4.68
CA LYS A 41 -11.82 8.41 6.14
C LYS A 41 -12.67 7.30 6.75
N THR A 42 -13.90 7.13 6.25
CA THR A 42 -14.81 6.07 6.71
C THR A 42 -14.20 4.68 6.53
N ILE A 43 -13.55 4.41 5.40
CA ILE A 43 -12.87 3.13 5.14
C ILE A 43 -11.73 2.92 6.13
N ARG A 44 -10.90 3.94 6.39
CA ARG A 44 -9.81 3.86 7.37
C ARG A 44 -10.33 3.58 8.76
N ASP A 45 -11.31 4.36 9.22
CA ASP A 45 -11.87 4.24 10.57
C ASP A 45 -12.52 2.84 10.74
N ALA A 46 -13.22 2.34 9.73
CA ALA A 46 -13.78 0.98 9.74
C ALA A 46 -12.69 -0.11 9.74
N ALA A 47 -11.62 0.06 8.98
CA ALA A 47 -10.50 -0.90 8.95
C ALA A 47 -9.76 -0.95 10.29
N GLU A 48 -9.51 0.20 10.91
CA GLU A 48 -8.93 0.30 12.26
C GLU A 48 -9.84 -0.33 13.31
N ALA A 49 -11.15 -0.02 13.28
CA ALA A 49 -12.12 -0.58 14.23
C ALA A 49 -12.22 -2.11 14.11
N ARG A 50 -12.23 -2.65 12.88
CA ARG A 50 -12.24 -4.11 12.64
C ARG A 50 -10.98 -4.76 13.18
N PHE A 51 -9.81 -4.19 12.87
CA PHE A 51 -8.54 -4.72 13.37
C PHE A 51 -8.47 -4.69 14.90
N ALA A 52 -8.88 -3.59 15.53
CA ALA A 52 -8.91 -3.46 16.99
C ALA A 52 -9.86 -4.48 17.66
N ALA A 53 -10.95 -4.85 17.00
CA ALA A 53 -11.88 -5.88 17.49
C ALA A 53 -11.35 -7.31 17.27
N GLU A 54 -10.61 -7.56 16.18
CA GLU A 54 -10.13 -8.89 15.79
C GLU A 54 -8.80 -9.27 16.44
N GLU A 55 -7.87 -8.33 16.62
CA GLU A 55 -6.56 -8.55 17.24
C GLU A 55 -6.63 -9.27 18.60
N PRO A 56 -7.47 -8.85 19.58
CA PRO A 56 -7.58 -9.57 20.86
C PRO A 56 -8.06 -11.02 20.67
N GLN A 57 -8.96 -11.27 19.72
CA GLN A 57 -9.49 -12.61 19.43
C GLN A 57 -8.41 -13.53 18.84
N CYS A 58 -7.41 -12.98 18.16
CA CYS A 58 -6.31 -13.77 17.62
C CYS A 58 -5.44 -14.42 18.71
N TYR A 59 -5.33 -13.82 19.89
CA TYR A 59 -4.55 -14.38 21.00
C TYR A 59 -5.19 -15.63 21.62
N GLU A 60 -6.49 -15.84 21.42
CA GLU A 60 -7.22 -17.03 21.88
C GLU A 60 -7.04 -18.22 20.94
N ARG A 61 -6.45 -18.04 19.75
CA ARG A 61 -6.35 -19.07 18.70
C ARG A 61 -5.01 -19.81 18.77
N PHE A 62 -5.01 -21.09 18.35
CA PHE A 62 -3.78 -21.90 18.30
C PHE A 62 -2.69 -21.32 17.38
N GLN A 63 -3.07 -20.73 16.24
CA GLN A 63 -2.14 -20.10 15.30
C GLN A 63 -2.14 -18.57 15.42
N VAL A 64 -1.88 -18.05 16.62
CA VAL A 64 -1.89 -16.60 16.93
C VAL A 64 -1.16 -15.77 15.88
N ASN A 65 0.08 -16.15 15.55
CA ASN A 65 0.91 -15.42 14.59
C ASN A 65 0.28 -15.34 13.20
N ARG A 66 -0.31 -16.45 12.72
CA ARG A 66 -0.97 -16.46 11.42
C ARG A 66 -2.24 -15.59 11.43
N CYS A 67 -3.02 -15.67 12.51
CA CYS A 67 -4.23 -14.86 12.66
C CYS A 67 -3.89 -13.36 12.65
N ILE A 68 -2.92 -12.93 13.44
CA ILE A 68 -2.50 -11.52 13.49
C ILE A 68 -2.01 -11.04 12.14
N GLN A 69 -1.26 -11.86 11.39
CA GLN A 69 -0.82 -11.46 10.05
C GLN A 69 -1.98 -11.31 9.08
N GLN A 70 -2.95 -12.23 9.10
CA GLN A 70 -4.15 -12.12 8.26
C GLN A 70 -4.97 -10.86 8.58
N ALA A 71 -5.15 -10.54 9.86
CA ALA A 71 -5.84 -9.32 10.29
C ALA A 71 -5.08 -8.05 9.85
N LYS A 72 -3.75 -8.06 9.93
CA LYS A 72 -2.90 -6.96 9.44
C LYS A 72 -2.98 -6.80 7.93
N ASP A 73 -2.96 -7.90 7.19
CA ASP A 73 -3.05 -7.88 5.72
C ASP A 73 -4.41 -7.34 5.26
N ALA A 74 -5.50 -7.76 5.92
CA ALA A 74 -6.83 -7.23 5.66
C ALA A 74 -6.92 -5.73 5.93
N ARG A 75 -6.41 -5.26 7.09
CA ARG A 75 -6.34 -3.83 7.42
C ARG A 75 -5.53 -3.05 6.38
N LEU A 76 -4.37 -3.56 5.98
CA LEU A 76 -3.50 -2.90 5.00
C LEU A 76 -4.15 -2.79 3.63
N ALA A 77 -4.91 -3.81 3.19
CA ALA A 77 -5.64 -3.76 1.93
C ALA A 77 -6.68 -2.62 1.91
N GLU A 78 -7.47 -2.48 2.98
CA GLU A 78 -8.46 -1.41 3.09
C GLU A 78 -7.81 -0.03 3.20
N ILE A 79 -6.71 0.11 3.95
CA ILE A 79 -5.97 1.38 4.05
C ILE A 79 -5.39 1.78 2.68
N ARG A 80 -4.90 0.83 1.88
CA ARG A 80 -4.42 1.12 0.51
C ARG A 80 -5.54 1.66 -0.37
N ARG A 81 -6.71 1.02 -0.33
CA ARG A 81 -7.91 1.48 -1.05
C ARG A 81 -8.30 2.91 -0.64
N ALA A 82 -8.31 3.19 0.67
CA ALA A 82 -8.58 4.54 1.14
C ALA A 82 -7.55 5.57 0.62
N ARG A 83 -6.27 5.22 0.58
CA ARG A 83 -5.23 6.12 0.04
C ARG A 83 -5.38 6.40 -1.44
N GLU A 84 -5.88 5.46 -2.22
CA GLU A 84 -6.19 5.67 -3.64
C GLU A 84 -7.30 6.72 -3.81
N LEU A 85 -8.37 6.63 -3.00
CA LEU A 85 -9.44 7.63 -2.98
C LEU A 85 -8.94 9.01 -2.52
N GLU A 86 -8.11 9.06 -1.49
CA GLU A 86 -7.48 10.32 -1.06
C GLU A 86 -6.58 10.92 -2.15
N ALA A 87 -5.88 10.08 -2.93
CA ALA A 87 -5.05 10.55 -4.02
C ALA A 87 -5.88 11.14 -5.16
N GLU A 88 -7.02 10.53 -5.48
CA GLU A 88 -7.98 11.10 -6.44
C GLU A 88 -8.54 12.45 -5.94
N ALA A 89 -8.96 12.51 -4.67
CA ALA A 89 -9.44 13.75 -4.07
C ALA A 89 -8.39 14.88 -4.12
N ARG A 90 -7.11 14.56 -3.81
CA ARG A 90 -6.01 15.52 -3.91
C ARG A 90 -5.79 16.04 -5.33
N ARG A 91 -5.95 15.19 -6.35
CA ARG A 91 -5.85 15.62 -7.76
C ARG A 91 -6.96 16.60 -8.13
N LEU A 92 -8.18 16.34 -7.69
CA LEU A 92 -9.33 17.22 -7.93
C LEU A 92 -9.18 18.56 -7.21
N ASP A 93 -8.74 18.56 -5.95
CA ASP A 93 -8.50 19.79 -5.20
C ASP A 93 -7.39 20.65 -5.84
N LEU A 94 -6.31 20.00 -6.30
CA LEU A 94 -5.22 20.69 -6.99
C LEU A 94 -5.68 21.30 -8.32
N ALA A 95 -6.44 20.56 -9.13
CA ALA A 95 -6.99 21.07 -10.38
C ALA A 95 -7.92 22.27 -10.15
N GLU A 96 -8.77 22.21 -9.11
CA GLU A 96 -9.65 23.31 -8.73
C GLU A 96 -8.86 24.55 -8.28
N ARG A 97 -7.81 24.37 -7.47
CA ARG A 97 -6.91 25.47 -7.08
C ARG A 97 -6.23 26.11 -8.29
N GLN A 98 -5.77 25.30 -9.25
CA GLN A 98 -5.17 25.80 -10.49
C GLN A 98 -6.18 26.60 -11.31
N ARG A 99 -7.42 26.12 -11.46
CA ARG A 99 -8.48 26.86 -12.14
C ARG A 99 -8.80 28.19 -11.45
N ARG A 100 -8.88 28.20 -10.12
CA ARG A 100 -9.10 29.44 -9.33
C ARG A 100 -7.93 30.41 -9.48
N ALA A 101 -6.69 29.93 -9.44
CA ALA A 101 -5.51 30.76 -9.65
C ALA A 101 -5.47 31.37 -11.07
N ALA A 102 -5.86 30.60 -12.09
CA ALA A 102 -5.99 31.11 -13.46
C ALA A 102 -7.15 32.12 -13.59
N ALA A 103 -8.30 31.86 -12.96
CA ALA A 103 -9.49 32.72 -13.01
C ALA A 103 -9.31 34.05 -12.25
N LEU A 104 -8.55 34.04 -11.15
CA LEU A 104 -8.17 35.25 -10.43
C LEU A 104 -7.15 36.10 -11.19
N GLY A 105 -6.73 35.65 -12.39
CA GLY A 105 -5.66 36.26 -13.15
C GLY A 105 -4.43 36.32 -12.26
N ALA A 106 -3.75 35.20 -12.06
CA ALA A 106 -2.31 35.26 -11.79
C ALA A 106 -1.74 36.24 -12.84
N VAL A 107 -1.43 37.46 -12.39
CA VAL A 107 -1.18 38.62 -13.25
C VAL A 107 -0.09 38.23 -14.25
N PRO A 108 -0.37 38.14 -15.57
CA PRO A 108 0.70 38.26 -16.53
C PRO A 108 1.32 39.65 -16.30
N PRO A 109 2.66 39.80 -16.27
CA PRO A 109 3.27 41.12 -16.14
C PRO A 109 2.61 42.08 -17.16
N PRO A 110 2.31 43.33 -16.79
CA PRO A 110 1.39 44.19 -17.52
C PRO A 110 1.74 44.32 -19.01
N GLU A 111 0.76 44.03 -19.88
CA GLU A 111 0.85 44.18 -21.33
C GLU A 111 0.96 45.68 -21.68
N GLY A 112 2.13 46.07 -22.20
CA GLY A 112 2.57 47.46 -22.29
C GLY A 112 3.97 47.68 -21.72
N ALA A 113 4.54 46.71 -21.00
CA ALA A 113 5.98 46.60 -20.94
C ALA A 113 6.46 46.32 -22.37
N ALA A 114 7.33 47.19 -22.90
CA ALA A 114 8.01 46.97 -24.16
C ALA A 114 8.44 45.49 -24.25
N ALA A 115 8.26 44.86 -25.43
CA ALA A 115 8.80 43.53 -25.68
C ALA A 115 10.18 43.48 -25.03
N PRO A 116 10.45 42.56 -24.09
CA PRO A 116 11.74 42.55 -23.44
C PRO A 116 12.73 42.44 -24.59
N THR A 117 13.54 43.49 -24.77
CA THR A 117 14.82 43.35 -25.44
C THR A 117 15.34 42.02 -24.94
N ALA A 118 15.65 41.08 -25.82
CA ALA A 118 16.21 39.81 -25.41
C ALA A 118 17.48 40.14 -24.65
N ILE A 119 17.35 40.31 -23.33
CA ILE A 119 18.46 40.37 -22.42
C ILE A 119 18.90 38.93 -22.47
N THR A 120 19.98 38.69 -23.19
CA THR A 120 20.81 37.51 -22.96
C THR A 120 21.18 37.62 -21.49
N LEU A 121 20.34 37.04 -20.62
CA LEU A 121 20.66 36.87 -19.22
C LEU A 121 21.94 36.06 -19.24
N PRO A 122 23.05 36.56 -18.67
CA PRO A 122 24.21 35.72 -18.48
C PRO A 122 23.72 34.48 -17.73
N ASP A 123 24.14 33.29 -18.18
CA ASP A 123 23.83 32.04 -17.50
C ASP A 123 23.99 32.27 -16.00
N PRO A 124 22.94 32.04 -15.18
CA PRO A 124 23.02 32.34 -13.76
C PRO A 124 24.10 31.45 -13.18
N THR A 125 25.30 32.00 -13.03
CA THR A 125 26.39 31.33 -12.34
C THR A 125 25.91 31.14 -10.91
N PRO A 126 25.81 29.88 -10.44
CA PRO A 126 25.30 29.63 -9.11
C PRO A 126 26.17 30.41 -8.13
N SER A 127 25.52 31.21 -7.27
CA SER A 127 26.21 31.87 -6.16
C SER A 127 27.08 30.85 -5.41
N PRO A 128 28.26 31.24 -4.88
CA PRO A 128 29.10 30.33 -4.12
C PRO A 128 28.35 29.60 -3.01
N GLU A 129 27.35 30.24 -2.38
CA GLU A 129 26.48 29.59 -1.40
C GLU A 129 25.57 28.50 -1.99
N ALA A 130 25.06 28.69 -3.21
CA ALA A 130 24.26 27.68 -3.90
C ALA A 130 25.11 26.47 -4.28
N ALA A 131 26.36 26.70 -4.72
CA ALA A 131 27.32 25.64 -4.99
C ALA A 131 27.69 24.86 -3.71
N GLN A 132 27.92 25.54 -2.58
CA GLN A 132 28.16 24.90 -1.28
C GLN A 132 26.98 24.04 -0.85
N ARG A 133 25.75 24.56 -0.91
CA ARG A 133 24.54 23.78 -0.58
C ARG A 133 24.36 22.56 -1.49
N GLN A 134 24.77 22.64 -2.76
CA GLN A 134 24.74 21.50 -3.67
C GLN A 134 25.77 20.44 -3.26
N GLN A 135 27.00 20.84 -2.97
CA GLN A 135 28.06 19.94 -2.50
C GLN A 135 27.68 19.26 -1.18
N GLU A 136 27.07 19.97 -0.24
CA GLU A 136 26.56 19.40 1.00
C GLU A 136 25.48 18.34 0.77
N ARG A 137 24.54 18.61 -0.15
CA ARG A 137 23.48 17.66 -0.52
C ARG A 137 24.04 16.40 -1.20
N GLU A 138 25.01 16.58 -2.09
CA GLU A 138 25.69 15.47 -2.78
C GLU A 138 26.50 14.63 -1.79
N ALA A 139 27.26 15.26 -0.88
CA ALA A 139 27.98 14.58 0.18
C ALA A 139 27.04 13.82 1.12
N ALA A 140 25.91 14.42 1.50
CA ALA A 140 24.90 13.76 2.32
C ALA A 140 24.24 12.58 1.58
N ALA A 141 23.98 12.72 0.28
CA ALA A 141 23.45 11.63 -0.54
C ALA A 141 24.45 10.48 -0.66
N ALA A 142 25.73 10.77 -0.89
CA ALA A 142 26.80 9.78 -0.96
C ALA A 142 26.95 9.02 0.37
N ARG A 143 26.91 9.72 1.51
CA ARG A 143 26.94 9.09 2.85
C ARG A 143 25.77 8.13 3.04
N ARG A 144 24.53 8.56 2.74
CA ARG A 144 23.34 7.71 2.83
C ARG A 144 23.43 6.47 1.93
N GLN A 145 23.98 6.62 0.73
CA GLN A 145 24.20 5.49 -0.19
C GLN A 145 25.24 4.52 0.36
N ALA A 146 26.35 5.01 0.91
CA ALA A 146 27.38 4.19 1.53
C ALA A 146 26.84 3.42 2.74
N GLU A 147 26.10 4.07 3.64
CA GLU A 147 25.46 3.44 4.80
C GLU A 147 24.44 2.37 4.39
N ALA A 148 23.63 2.65 3.36
CA ALA A 148 22.68 1.69 2.82
C ALA A 148 23.38 0.47 2.21
N GLN A 149 24.49 0.67 1.50
CA GLN A 149 25.29 -0.41 0.94
C GLN A 149 25.95 -1.26 2.02
N GLN A 150 26.54 -0.62 3.04
CA GLN A 150 27.12 -1.31 4.21
C GLN A 150 26.08 -2.14 4.97
N THR A 151 24.88 -1.60 5.15
CA THR A 151 23.78 -2.31 5.81
C THR A 151 23.35 -3.54 5.01
N ARG A 152 23.28 -3.42 3.67
CA ARG A 152 22.95 -4.55 2.78
C ARG A 152 24.04 -5.62 2.86
N SER A 153 25.30 -5.25 2.71
CA SER A 153 26.42 -6.21 2.78
C SER A 153 26.53 -6.90 4.14
N ALA A 154 26.26 -6.19 5.24
CA ALA A 154 26.25 -6.79 6.57
C ALA A 154 25.13 -7.83 6.71
N ARG A 155 23.92 -7.52 6.22
CA ARG A 155 22.79 -8.47 6.23
C ARG A 155 22.99 -9.67 5.32
N ASP A 156 23.70 -9.49 4.20
CA ASP A 156 24.05 -10.59 3.29
C ASP A 156 25.09 -11.51 3.94
N ALA A 157 26.14 -10.94 4.54
CA ALA A 157 27.13 -11.71 5.30
C ALA A 157 26.49 -12.50 6.45
N GLU A 158 25.57 -11.91 7.21
CA GLU A 158 24.82 -12.60 8.28
C GLU A 158 23.96 -13.75 7.73
N ARG A 159 23.30 -13.55 6.58
CA ARG A 159 22.51 -14.59 5.91
C ARG A 159 23.38 -15.76 5.49
N ASP A 160 24.55 -15.49 4.93
CA ASP A 160 25.48 -16.51 4.46
C ASP A 160 26.10 -17.28 5.63
N GLU A 161 26.46 -16.59 6.71
CA GLU A 161 26.91 -17.24 7.93
C GLU A 161 25.83 -18.14 8.52
N ARG A 162 24.57 -17.66 8.60
CA ARG A 162 23.45 -18.47 9.09
C ARG A 162 23.22 -19.69 8.21
N ARG A 163 23.35 -19.56 6.89
CA ARG A 163 23.23 -20.68 5.94
C ARG A 163 24.34 -21.71 6.17
N SER A 164 25.58 -21.27 6.25
CA SER A 164 26.74 -22.14 6.50
C SER A 164 26.63 -22.90 7.83
N ARG A 165 26.20 -22.21 8.91
CA ARG A 165 25.94 -22.85 10.21
C ARG A 165 24.81 -23.89 10.12
N ALA A 166 23.75 -23.60 9.38
CA ALA A 166 22.63 -24.53 9.19
C ALA A 166 23.04 -25.78 8.38
N GLU A 167 23.85 -25.60 7.33
CA GLU A 167 24.42 -26.69 6.52
C GLU A 167 25.34 -27.57 7.36
N THR A 168 26.26 -26.97 8.14
CA THR A 168 27.14 -27.69 9.05
C THR A 168 26.35 -28.49 10.09
N ALA A 169 25.34 -27.87 10.70
CA ALA A 169 24.48 -28.55 11.67
C ALA A 169 23.66 -29.68 11.02
N ALA A 170 23.23 -29.52 9.76
CA ALA A 170 22.53 -30.57 9.02
C ALA A 170 23.46 -31.76 8.70
N ALA A 171 24.70 -31.49 8.29
CA ALA A 171 25.71 -32.52 8.06
C ALA A 171 26.02 -33.30 9.34
N GLN A 172 26.21 -32.61 10.47
CA GLN A 172 26.41 -33.25 11.78
C GLN A 172 25.23 -34.14 12.18
N ARG A 173 24.00 -33.69 11.95
CA ARG A 173 22.79 -34.51 12.20
C ARG A 173 22.73 -35.74 11.30
N ALA A 174 23.12 -35.61 10.02
CA ALA A 174 23.17 -36.73 9.09
C ALA A 174 24.20 -37.78 9.50
N ASP A 175 25.41 -37.35 9.90
CA ASP A 175 26.47 -38.22 10.40
C ASP A 175 26.07 -38.92 11.69
N GLN A 176 25.47 -38.19 12.63
CA GLN A 176 24.96 -38.78 13.86
C GLN A 176 23.90 -39.85 13.58
N ALA A 177 22.93 -39.54 12.71
CA ALA A 177 21.90 -40.50 12.32
C ALA A 177 22.50 -41.74 11.63
N ALA A 178 23.56 -41.59 10.82
CA ALA A 178 24.25 -42.72 10.21
C ALA A 178 24.95 -43.61 11.24
N ARG A 179 25.64 -43.02 12.21
CA ARG A 179 26.28 -43.74 13.33
C ARG A 179 25.26 -44.47 14.19
N ASP A 180 24.12 -43.83 14.47
CA ASP A 180 23.06 -44.44 15.26
C ASP A 180 22.43 -45.63 14.52
N ARG A 181 22.16 -45.50 13.21
CA ARG A 181 21.70 -46.63 12.38
C ARG A 181 22.68 -47.80 12.42
N ALA A 182 23.96 -47.56 12.21
CA ALA A 182 24.98 -48.60 12.26
C ALA A 182 25.03 -49.31 13.62
N ARG A 183 24.95 -48.55 14.73
CA ARG A 183 24.90 -49.10 16.09
C ARG A 183 23.65 -49.95 16.30
N TYR A 184 22.50 -49.53 15.79
CA TYR A 184 21.25 -50.30 15.88
C TYR A 184 21.32 -51.60 15.07
N GLU A 185 21.85 -51.55 13.85
CA GLU A 185 22.04 -52.73 12.98
C GLU A 185 23.01 -53.74 13.61
N GLU A 186 24.09 -53.28 14.24
CA GLU A 186 25.00 -54.15 15.00
C GLU A 186 24.29 -54.84 16.17
N ARG A 187 23.47 -54.11 16.95
CA ARG A 187 22.67 -54.68 18.03
C ARG A 187 21.62 -55.69 17.54
N ILE A 188 21.11 -55.52 16.33
CA ILE A 188 20.20 -56.49 15.70
C ILE A 188 20.98 -57.75 15.37
N ARG A 189 22.10 -57.64 14.63
CA ARG A 189 22.96 -58.78 14.28
C ARG A 189 23.42 -59.59 15.48
N LYS A 190 23.83 -58.92 16.56
CA LYS A 190 24.24 -59.60 17.80
C LYS A 190 23.10 -60.41 18.42
N ARG A 191 21.89 -59.82 18.50
CA ARG A 191 20.70 -60.51 19.05
C ARG A 191 20.24 -61.67 18.17
N GLU A 192 20.45 -61.58 16.86
CA GLU A 192 20.16 -62.67 15.92
C GLU A 192 21.18 -63.82 16.08
N ALA A 193 22.47 -63.51 16.24
CA ALA A 193 23.51 -64.50 16.47
C ALA A 193 23.34 -65.25 17.80
N GLU A 194 22.90 -64.56 18.87
CA GLU A 194 22.61 -65.19 20.17
C GLU A 194 21.35 -66.09 20.16
N ARG A 195 20.52 -66.01 19.11
CA ARG A 195 19.29 -66.82 18.96
C ARG A 195 19.49 -68.08 18.11
N GLN A 196 20.64 -68.23 17.46
CA GLN A 196 21.01 -69.40 16.65
C GLN A 196 21.90 -70.34 17.46
#